data_AF-A0AAU8J8E6-F1
#
_entry.id   AF-A0AAU8J8E6-F1
#
_cell.length_a   1.000
_cell.length_b   1.000
_cell.length_c   1.000
_cell.angle_alpha   90.00
_cell.angle_beta   90.00
_cell.angle_gamma   90.00
#
_symmetry.space_group_name_H-M   'P 1'
#
loop_
_entity.id
_entity.type
_entity.pdbx_description
1 polymer ?
#
loop_
_entity_poly.entity_id
_entity_poly.type
_entity_poly.pdbx_seq_one_letter_code
_entity_poly.pdbx_strand_id
1 'polypeptide(L)'
;MNPEPKQRNIRPRAIQYNPLDWSNYRQRVQEFCDRLNSVSDCEQLLLLSEDFIRNESKYYALISEKQFKNFQLSLADLSSLFPKNHTDPNRLKILMKILLEQQLETCWYDEFPRYVNAEDIKNDVKLYDLTTSPSAYPIKFSFIVLRENGIHRIISQIERRIRGWLNHPAGGTVGMKTIQSKLEMIVLLNEICDRVGKVYGKEVSLQINSIIRTIEHQKHLAHLGYWAPPNSSHSTGYAADIERRWYYDNNRPLFTIIAQILQDYESRLILNVIDEDRVWHICLNPEWIEFYQKLIKS
;
A
#
# COMPACT_ATOMS: atom_id res chain seq x y z
N MET A 1 37.55 8.39 -13.87
CA MET A 1 36.30 9.05 -13.44
C MET A 1 35.15 8.27 -14.04
N ASN A 2 34.41 7.50 -13.24
CA ASN A 2 33.20 6.86 -13.73
C ASN A 2 32.12 7.93 -13.92
N PRO A 3 31.36 7.91 -15.02
CA PRO A 3 30.29 8.88 -15.23
C PRO A 3 29.19 8.63 -14.20
N GLU A 4 28.78 9.68 -13.50
CA GLU A 4 27.59 9.64 -12.64
C GLU A 4 26.37 9.15 -13.44
N PRO A 5 25.54 8.25 -12.89
CA PRO A 5 24.30 7.87 -13.53
C PRO A 5 23.39 9.09 -13.59
N LYS A 6 23.18 9.62 -14.81
CA LYS A 6 22.20 10.67 -15.07
C LYS A 6 20.82 10.17 -14.65
N GLN A 7 20.36 10.55 -13.45
CA GLN A 7 18.96 10.44 -13.08
C GLN A 7 18.16 11.27 -14.09
N ARG A 8 17.51 10.59 -15.04
CA ARG A 8 16.56 11.24 -15.95
C ARG A 8 15.46 11.82 -15.06
N ASN A 9 15.32 13.15 -15.06
CA ASN A 9 14.12 13.84 -14.61
C ASN A 9 12.98 13.44 -15.56
N ILE A 10 12.44 12.24 -15.38
CA ILE A 10 11.19 11.83 -16.00
C ILE A 10 10.13 12.58 -15.20
N ARG A 11 9.71 13.74 -15.71
CA ARG A 11 8.40 14.28 -15.31
C ARG A 11 7.38 13.27 -15.86
N PRO A 12 6.61 12.57 -15.03
CA PRO A 12 5.52 11.75 -15.53
C PRO A 12 4.64 12.64 -16.40
N ARG A 13 4.23 12.16 -17.57
CA ARG A 13 3.16 12.85 -18.31
C ARG A 13 1.97 12.93 -17.38
N ALA A 14 1.45 14.13 -17.16
CA ALA A 14 0.17 14.32 -16.49
C ALA A 14 -0.91 13.69 -17.37
N ILE A 15 -1.16 12.40 -17.18
CA ILE A 15 -2.41 11.79 -17.60
C ILE A 15 -3.45 12.45 -16.71
N GLN A 16 -4.27 13.31 -17.28
CA GLN A 16 -5.29 14.04 -16.53
C GLN A 16 -6.35 13.03 -16.10
N TYR A 17 -6.27 12.55 -14.87
CA TYR A 17 -7.23 11.60 -14.33
C TYR A 17 -8.47 12.36 -13.86
N ASN A 18 -9.62 12.11 -14.47
CA ASN A 18 -10.88 12.68 -14.04
C ASN A 18 -11.32 12.01 -12.72
N PRO A 19 -11.50 12.75 -11.61
CA PRO A 19 -11.96 12.20 -10.34
C PRO A 19 -13.27 11.41 -10.43
N LEU A 20 -14.19 11.84 -11.30
CA LEU A 20 -15.45 11.15 -11.51
C LEU A 20 -15.25 9.77 -12.11
N ASP A 21 -14.29 9.60 -13.02
CA ASP A 21 -14.09 8.32 -13.70
C ASP A 21 -13.55 7.25 -12.75
N TRP A 22 -12.60 7.62 -11.87
CA TRP A 22 -12.06 6.69 -10.86
C TRP A 22 -13.02 6.45 -9.70
N SER A 23 -13.80 7.44 -9.29
CA SER A 23 -14.90 7.22 -8.34
C SER A 23 -15.90 6.21 -8.90
N ASN A 24 -16.29 6.36 -10.17
CA ASN A 24 -17.19 5.44 -10.85
C ASN A 24 -16.55 4.04 -11.00
N TYR A 25 -15.25 3.95 -11.30
CA TYR A 25 -14.52 2.68 -11.35
C TYR A 25 -14.57 1.95 -10.00
N ARG A 26 -14.25 2.63 -8.90
CA ARG A 26 -14.29 2.02 -7.56
C ARG A 26 -15.69 1.53 -7.19
N GLN A 27 -16.71 2.31 -7.51
CA GLN A 27 -18.10 1.87 -7.31
C GLN A 27 -18.39 0.58 -8.09
N ARG A 28 -18.00 0.51 -9.37
CA ARG A 28 -18.17 -0.70 -10.19
C ARG A 28 -17.35 -1.88 -9.66
N VAL A 29 -16.14 -1.66 -9.15
CA VAL A 29 -15.33 -2.69 -8.49
C VAL A 29 -16.05 -3.23 -7.25
N GLN A 30 -16.63 -2.36 -6.41
CA GLN A 30 -17.39 -2.78 -5.24
C GLN A 30 -18.62 -3.61 -5.64
N GLU A 31 -19.44 -3.12 -6.58
CA GLU A 31 -20.60 -3.84 -7.11
C GLU A 31 -20.21 -5.20 -7.71
N PHE A 32 -19.06 -5.26 -8.40
CA PHE A 32 -18.51 -6.50 -8.93
C PHE A 32 -18.09 -7.46 -7.81
N CYS A 33 -17.37 -6.99 -6.80
CA CYS A 33 -16.95 -7.80 -5.66
C CYS A 33 -18.14 -8.36 -4.88
N ASP A 34 -19.22 -7.59 -4.74
CA ASP A 34 -20.45 -8.05 -4.10
C ASP A 34 -21.09 -9.21 -4.87
N ARG A 35 -21.04 -9.18 -6.20
CA ARG A 35 -21.49 -10.29 -7.07
C ARG A 35 -20.60 -11.53 -6.94
N LEU A 36 -19.30 -11.37 -6.70
CA LEU A 36 -18.39 -12.51 -6.53
C LEU A 36 -18.66 -13.28 -5.23
N ASN A 37 -19.36 -12.72 -4.24
CA ASN A 37 -19.61 -13.39 -2.97
C ASN A 37 -20.32 -14.75 -3.12
N SER A 38 -21.19 -14.92 -4.12
CA SER A 38 -21.89 -16.18 -4.39
C SER A 38 -21.09 -17.21 -5.19
N VAL A 39 -19.92 -16.84 -5.72
CA VAL A 39 -19.09 -17.72 -6.54
C VAL A 39 -18.16 -18.53 -5.65
N SER A 40 -18.18 -19.85 -5.76
CA SER A 40 -17.34 -20.75 -4.95
C SER A 40 -16.22 -21.44 -5.75
N ASP A 41 -16.19 -21.25 -7.07
CA ASP A 41 -15.20 -21.87 -7.95
C ASP A 41 -14.10 -20.87 -8.32
N CYS A 42 -12.84 -21.28 -8.20
CA CYS A 42 -11.69 -20.40 -8.42
C CYS A 42 -11.49 -20.05 -9.89
N GLU A 43 -11.75 -20.97 -10.82
CA GLU A 43 -11.63 -20.69 -12.25
C GLU A 43 -12.71 -19.69 -12.70
N GLN A 44 -13.93 -19.86 -12.21
CA GLN A 44 -15.03 -18.93 -12.46
C GLN A 44 -14.73 -17.54 -11.89
N LEU A 45 -14.11 -17.43 -10.71
CA LEU A 45 -13.67 -16.14 -10.16
C LEU A 45 -12.66 -15.43 -11.08
N LEU A 46 -11.70 -16.16 -11.64
CA LEU A 46 -10.70 -15.61 -12.55
C LEU A 46 -11.33 -15.14 -13.86
N LEU A 47 -12.18 -15.97 -14.48
CA LEU A 47 -12.87 -15.63 -15.72
C LEU A 47 -13.74 -14.38 -15.57
N LEU A 48 -14.52 -14.30 -14.49
CA LEU A 48 -15.37 -13.13 -14.20
C LEU A 48 -14.53 -11.86 -13.97
N SER A 49 -13.37 -11.99 -13.31
CA SER A 49 -12.49 -10.86 -13.03
C SER A 49 -11.79 -10.38 -14.30
N GLU A 50 -11.35 -11.30 -15.16
CA GLU A 50 -10.80 -10.97 -16.49
C GLU A 50 -11.85 -10.25 -17.35
N ASP A 51 -13.08 -10.76 -17.40
CA ASP A 51 -14.17 -10.14 -18.17
C ASP A 51 -14.53 -8.76 -17.63
N PHE A 52 -14.51 -8.57 -16.30
CA PHE A 52 -14.68 -7.26 -15.70
C PHE A 52 -13.61 -6.28 -16.21
N ILE A 53 -12.32 -6.59 -16.07
CA ILE A 53 -11.25 -5.69 -16.52
C ILE A 53 -11.29 -5.49 -18.04
N ARG A 54 -11.64 -6.51 -18.83
CA ARG A 54 -11.81 -6.39 -20.28
C ARG A 54 -12.89 -5.34 -20.62
N ASN A 55 -14.01 -5.36 -19.90
CA ASN A 55 -15.08 -4.39 -20.08
C ASN A 55 -14.66 -2.99 -19.61
N GLU A 56 -13.92 -2.89 -18.50
CA GLU A 56 -13.36 -1.62 -18.02
C GLU A 56 -12.42 -0.98 -19.04
N SER A 57 -11.54 -1.79 -19.63
CA SER A 57 -10.65 -1.36 -20.70
C SER A 57 -11.41 -0.95 -21.96
N LYS A 58 -12.38 -1.76 -22.40
CA LYS A 58 -13.11 -1.55 -23.66
C LYS A 58 -14.07 -0.35 -23.63
N TYR A 59 -14.83 -0.18 -22.55
CA TYR A 59 -15.94 0.79 -22.50
C TYR A 59 -15.59 2.09 -21.80
N TYR A 60 -14.63 2.08 -20.89
CA TYR A 60 -14.26 3.28 -20.10
C TYR A 60 -12.85 3.78 -20.38
N ALA A 61 -12.01 3.00 -21.08
CA ALA A 61 -10.62 3.34 -21.42
C ALA A 61 -9.75 3.75 -20.21
N LEU A 62 -10.16 3.39 -18.99
CA LEU A 62 -9.40 3.67 -17.76
C LEU A 62 -8.25 2.69 -17.56
N ILE A 63 -8.44 1.46 -18.04
CA ILE A 63 -7.44 0.40 -17.99
C ILE A 63 -6.84 0.22 -19.37
N SER A 64 -5.53 0.43 -19.49
CA SER A 64 -4.80 0.22 -20.74
C SER A 64 -4.74 -1.26 -21.13
N GLU A 65 -4.50 -1.54 -22.41
CA GLU A 65 -4.31 -2.92 -22.89
C GLU A 65 -3.14 -3.62 -22.17
N LYS A 66 -2.08 -2.88 -21.84
CA LYS A 66 -0.95 -3.37 -21.04
C LYS A 66 -1.40 -3.84 -19.65
N GLN A 67 -2.23 -3.05 -18.98
CA GLN A 67 -2.74 -3.39 -17.65
C GLN A 67 -3.70 -4.56 -17.68
N PHE A 68 -4.57 -4.62 -18.69
CA PHE A 68 -5.42 -5.79 -18.92
C PHE A 68 -4.57 -7.06 -19.08
N LYS A 69 -3.54 -7.05 -19.93
CA LYS A 69 -2.62 -8.18 -20.10
C LYS A 69 -1.91 -8.56 -18.79
N ASN A 70 -1.53 -7.58 -17.96
CA ASN A 70 -0.93 -7.84 -16.65
C ASN A 70 -1.92 -8.41 -15.62
N PHE A 71 -3.24 -8.25 -15.84
CA PHE A 71 -4.29 -8.78 -14.98
C PHE A 71 -4.76 -10.18 -15.39
N GLN A 72 -4.46 -10.62 -16.62
CA GLN A 72 -4.77 -11.98 -17.07
C GLN A 72 -3.97 -13.01 -16.26
N LEU A 73 -4.57 -13.51 -15.19
CA LEU A 73 -3.98 -14.45 -14.25
C LEU A 73 -4.66 -15.81 -14.41
N SER A 74 -3.86 -16.85 -14.67
CA SER A 74 -4.30 -18.24 -14.55
C SER A 74 -4.11 -18.75 -13.12
N LEU A 75 -4.72 -19.90 -12.79
CA LEU A 75 -4.40 -20.60 -11.53
C LEU A 75 -2.92 -21.01 -11.46
N ALA A 76 -2.27 -21.29 -12.59
CA ALA A 76 -0.84 -21.56 -12.64
C ALA A 76 -0.03 -20.32 -12.25
N ASP A 77 -0.39 -19.14 -12.79
CA ASP A 77 0.25 -17.87 -12.41
C ASP A 77 0.05 -17.58 -10.93
N LEU A 78 -1.16 -17.75 -10.41
CA LEU A 78 -1.45 -17.58 -9.00
C LEU A 78 -0.72 -18.59 -8.12
N SER A 79 -0.59 -19.85 -8.54
CA SER A 79 0.20 -20.85 -7.81
C SER A 79 1.68 -20.50 -7.77
N SER A 80 2.20 -19.85 -8.83
CA SER A 80 3.58 -19.41 -8.86
C SER A 80 3.80 -18.15 -8.01
N LEU A 81 2.85 -17.21 -8.04
CA LEU A 81 2.96 -15.94 -7.33
C LEU A 81 2.61 -16.08 -5.84
N PHE A 82 1.57 -16.86 -5.54
CA PHE A 82 0.98 -17.08 -4.23
C PHE A 82 0.82 -18.61 -3.98
N PRO A 83 1.94 -19.35 -3.83
CA PRO A 83 1.92 -20.81 -3.73
C PRO A 83 1.06 -21.32 -2.56
N LYS A 84 0.85 -20.49 -1.55
CA LYS A 84 -0.10 -20.76 -0.47
C LYS A 84 -1.40 -20.04 -0.77
N ASN A 85 -2.52 -20.75 -0.62
CA ASN A 85 -3.88 -20.21 -0.61
C ASN A 85 -4.49 -19.84 -1.97
N HIS A 86 -3.83 -20.13 -3.09
CA HIS A 86 -4.36 -19.87 -4.44
C HIS A 86 -5.61 -20.69 -4.80
N THR A 87 -5.91 -21.77 -4.06
CA THR A 87 -7.09 -22.63 -4.27
C THR A 87 -8.25 -22.36 -3.30
N ASP A 88 -8.15 -21.37 -2.40
CA ASP A 88 -9.24 -21.00 -1.49
C ASP A 88 -10.08 -19.87 -2.12
N PRO A 89 -11.35 -20.12 -2.49
CA PRO A 89 -12.20 -19.14 -3.17
C PRO A 89 -12.42 -17.86 -2.38
N ASN A 90 -12.52 -17.93 -1.05
CA ASN A 90 -12.74 -16.73 -0.22
C ASN A 90 -11.50 -15.86 -0.19
N ARG A 91 -10.33 -16.51 -0.14
CA ARG A 91 -9.03 -15.84 -0.19
C ARG A 91 -8.78 -15.26 -1.58
N LEU A 92 -9.18 -15.96 -2.65
CA LEU A 92 -9.10 -15.46 -4.01
C LEU A 92 -10.00 -14.24 -4.23
N LYS A 93 -11.22 -14.19 -3.69
CA LYS A 93 -12.08 -12.98 -3.75
C LYS A 93 -11.40 -11.76 -3.15
N ILE A 94 -10.76 -11.91 -1.99
CA ILE A 94 -10.00 -10.83 -1.33
C ILE A 94 -8.85 -10.38 -2.23
N LEU A 95 -8.07 -11.32 -2.78
CA LEU A 95 -6.99 -11.00 -3.70
C LEU A 95 -7.50 -10.25 -4.94
N MET A 96 -8.58 -10.73 -5.56
CA MET A 96 -9.16 -10.08 -6.74
C MET A 96 -9.60 -8.65 -6.43
N LYS A 97 -10.29 -8.42 -5.31
CA LYS A 97 -10.63 -7.07 -4.86
C LYS A 97 -9.38 -6.17 -4.78
N ILE A 98 -8.33 -6.63 -4.09
CA ILE A 98 -7.08 -5.88 -3.94
C ILE A 98 -6.45 -5.58 -5.30
N LEU A 99 -6.34 -6.56 -6.20
CA LEU A 99 -5.74 -6.38 -7.52
C LEU A 99 -6.55 -5.44 -8.43
N LEU A 100 -7.87 -5.45 -8.31
CA LEU A 100 -8.77 -4.54 -9.02
C LEU A 100 -8.61 -3.10 -8.49
N GLU A 101 -8.57 -2.91 -7.18
CA GLU A 101 -8.38 -1.59 -6.58
C GLU A 101 -6.96 -1.03 -6.84
N GLN A 102 -5.94 -1.91 -6.97
CA GLN A 102 -4.56 -1.54 -7.33
C GLN A 102 -4.37 -1.12 -8.79
N GLN A 103 -5.39 -1.26 -9.66
CA GLN A 103 -5.26 -0.80 -11.04
C GLN A 103 -5.02 0.72 -11.15
N LEU A 104 -5.61 1.50 -10.23
CA LEU A 104 -5.37 2.94 -10.14
C LEU A 104 -3.90 3.25 -9.86
N GLU A 105 -3.30 2.53 -8.91
CA GLU A 105 -1.88 2.71 -8.58
C GLU A 105 -0.98 2.27 -9.73
N THR A 106 -1.37 1.22 -10.45
CA THR A 106 -0.66 0.77 -11.64
C THR A 106 -0.70 1.86 -12.72
N CYS A 107 -1.84 2.54 -12.91
CA CYS A 107 -1.93 3.71 -13.79
C CYS A 107 -0.99 4.83 -13.34
N TRP A 108 -1.06 5.21 -12.06
CA TRP A 108 -0.26 6.31 -11.49
C TRP A 108 1.24 6.08 -11.58
N TYR A 109 1.68 4.84 -11.38
CA TYR A 109 3.08 4.50 -11.16
C TYR A 109 3.68 3.58 -12.24
N ASP A 110 3.05 3.45 -13.42
CA ASP A 110 3.55 2.56 -14.49
C ASP A 110 4.98 2.90 -14.92
N GLU A 111 5.28 4.19 -15.06
CA GLU A 111 6.59 4.69 -15.51
C GLU A 111 7.52 5.12 -14.37
N PHE A 112 7.09 4.97 -13.12
CA PHE A 112 7.90 5.36 -11.98
C PHE A 112 9.03 4.37 -11.71
N PRO A 113 10.23 4.85 -11.34
CA PRO A 113 11.28 3.98 -10.83
C PRO A 113 10.81 3.17 -9.62
N ARG A 114 11.26 1.92 -9.55
CA ARG A 114 10.93 0.99 -8.47
C ARG A 114 12.20 0.48 -7.82
N TYR A 115 12.19 0.35 -6.50
CA TYR A 115 13.23 -0.32 -5.75
C TYR A 115 13.09 -1.82 -5.94
N VAL A 116 14.01 -2.41 -6.68
CA VAL A 116 14.06 -3.84 -6.95
C VAL A 116 14.57 -4.57 -5.72
N ASN A 117 15.62 -4.04 -5.09
CA ASN A 117 16.35 -4.68 -3.99
C ASN A 117 16.80 -3.67 -2.92
N ALA A 118 17.48 -4.17 -1.88
CA ALA A 118 17.95 -3.34 -0.77
C ALA A 118 19.08 -2.37 -1.14
N GLU A 119 19.86 -2.68 -2.18
CA GLU A 119 20.95 -1.81 -2.65
C GLU A 119 20.38 -0.56 -3.34
N ASP A 120 19.24 -0.67 -4.04
CA ASP A 120 18.54 0.49 -4.60
C ASP A 120 18.11 1.48 -3.51
N ILE A 121 17.64 0.97 -2.36
CA ILE A 121 17.27 1.79 -1.20
C ILE A 121 18.49 2.48 -0.62
N LYS A 122 19.59 1.74 -0.44
CA LYS A 122 20.82 2.26 0.14
C LYS A 122 21.45 3.38 -0.71
N ASN A 123 21.30 3.29 -2.03
CA ASN A 123 21.86 4.25 -2.96
C ASN A 123 20.96 5.46 -3.23
N ASP A 124 19.69 5.45 -2.80
CA ASP A 124 18.82 6.62 -2.91
C ASP A 124 19.05 7.60 -1.75
N VAL A 125 19.89 8.59 -2.00
CA VAL A 125 20.21 9.69 -1.07
C VAL A 125 19.02 10.58 -0.71
N LYS A 126 17.87 10.44 -1.39
CA LYS A 126 16.64 11.19 -1.08
C LYS A 126 15.77 10.50 -0.04
N LEU A 127 16.17 9.32 0.43
CA LEU A 127 15.46 8.60 1.48
C LEU A 127 15.94 9.00 2.87
N TYR A 128 14.98 9.16 3.77
CA TYR A 128 15.19 9.49 5.17
C TYR A 128 15.06 8.24 6.03
N ASP A 129 16.00 8.03 6.93
CA ASP A 129 15.92 6.98 7.94
C ASP A 129 14.99 7.43 9.08
N LEU A 130 13.91 6.67 9.29
CA LEU A 130 12.90 6.97 10.30
C LEU A 130 13.43 6.87 11.74
N THR A 131 14.58 6.21 11.96
CA THR A 131 15.17 6.03 13.30
C THR A 131 16.16 7.13 13.68
N THR A 132 16.69 7.86 12.70
CA THR A 132 17.69 8.92 12.93
C THR A 132 17.10 10.32 12.81
N SER A 133 15.77 10.45 12.94
CA SER A 133 14.96 11.65 12.68
C SER A 133 15.75 12.96 12.77
N PRO A 134 15.99 13.67 11.65
CA PRO A 134 16.53 15.02 11.74
C PRO A 134 15.53 15.91 12.48
N SER A 135 16.03 16.82 13.31
CA SER A 135 15.22 17.70 14.18
C SER A 135 14.15 18.52 13.43
N ALA A 136 14.30 18.69 12.11
CA ALA A 136 13.40 19.48 11.27
C ALA A 136 12.07 18.77 10.92
N TYR A 137 11.96 17.45 11.05
CA TYR A 137 10.74 16.70 10.69
C TYR A 137 10.41 15.66 11.76
N PRO A 138 9.73 16.07 12.86
CA PRO A 138 9.34 15.13 13.90
C PRO A 138 8.36 14.11 13.33
N ILE A 139 8.64 12.82 13.53
CA ILE A 139 7.76 11.73 13.15
C ILE A 139 6.60 11.67 14.17
N LYS A 140 5.37 11.86 13.70
CA LYS A 140 4.15 11.83 14.55
C LYS A 140 3.47 10.46 14.59
N PHE A 141 3.82 9.58 13.68
CA PHE A 141 3.33 8.20 13.62
C PHE A 141 4.26 7.22 14.34
N SER A 142 3.75 6.04 14.66
CA SER A 142 4.47 4.96 15.33
C SER A 142 4.83 3.86 14.34
N PHE A 143 5.99 3.23 14.52
CA PHE A 143 6.38 2.07 13.74
C PHE A 143 7.25 1.14 14.60
N ILE A 144 7.34 -0.14 14.20
CA ILE A 144 8.25 -1.11 14.82
C ILE A 144 9.27 -1.53 13.78
N VAL A 145 10.55 -1.58 14.15
CA VAL A 145 11.62 -2.06 13.26
C VAL A 145 11.68 -3.58 13.31
N LEU A 146 11.60 -4.24 12.16
CA LEU A 146 11.86 -5.67 12.05
C LEU A 146 13.38 -5.91 12.10
N ARG A 147 13.84 -6.66 13.11
CA ARG A 147 15.24 -7.03 13.29
C ARG A 147 15.42 -8.53 12.97
N GLU A 148 16.01 -8.84 11.82
CA GLU A 148 16.09 -10.23 11.32
C GLU A 148 17.36 -11.00 11.74
N ASN A 149 18.31 -10.37 12.44
CA ASN A 149 19.53 -11.03 12.90
C ASN A 149 19.21 -12.07 14.00
N GLY A 150 19.86 -13.24 13.98
CA GLY A 150 19.45 -14.46 14.72
C GLY A 150 18.98 -14.26 16.18
N ILE A 151 19.77 -13.58 17.01
CA ILE A 151 19.40 -13.27 18.41
C ILE A 151 18.18 -12.32 18.48
N HIS A 152 18.15 -11.34 17.59
CA HIS A 152 17.05 -10.38 17.51
C HIS A 152 15.73 -10.99 17.07
N ARG A 153 15.74 -12.09 16.29
CA ARG A 153 14.50 -12.80 15.92
C ARG A 153 13.78 -13.35 17.15
N ILE A 154 14.51 -13.87 18.13
CA ILE A 154 13.94 -14.37 19.40
C ILE A 154 13.41 -13.19 20.22
N ILE A 155 14.20 -12.12 20.33
CA ILE A 155 13.80 -10.89 21.03
C ILE A 155 12.52 -10.31 20.41
N SER A 156 12.44 -10.17 19.09
CA SER A 156 11.25 -9.65 18.39
C SER A 156 10.01 -10.52 18.59
N GLN A 157 10.16 -11.84 18.76
CA GLN A 157 9.02 -12.71 19.12
C GLN A 157 8.52 -12.46 20.54
N ILE A 158 9.44 -12.26 21.50
CA ILE A 158 9.11 -11.92 22.89
C ILE A 158 8.45 -10.54 22.94
N GLU A 159 9.06 -9.54 22.30
CA GLU A 159 8.51 -8.19 22.24
C GLU A 159 7.12 -8.18 21.60
N ARG A 160 6.88 -8.99 20.55
CA ARG A 160 5.54 -9.12 19.95
C ARG A 160 4.53 -9.72 20.92
N ARG A 161 4.91 -10.73 21.70
CA ARG A 161 4.05 -11.30 22.75
C ARG A 161 3.75 -10.28 23.85
N ILE A 162 4.75 -9.52 24.29
CA ILE A 162 4.57 -8.45 25.28
C ILE A 162 3.64 -7.38 24.72
N ARG A 163 3.84 -6.92 23.49
CA ARG A 163 2.96 -5.95 22.82
C ARG A 163 1.52 -6.46 22.71
N GLY A 164 1.34 -7.74 22.37
CA GLY A 164 0.03 -8.38 22.36
C GLY A 164 -0.62 -8.36 23.75
N TRP A 165 0.15 -8.68 24.80
CA TRP A 165 -0.33 -8.62 26.19
C TRP A 165 -0.67 -7.20 26.64
N LEU A 166 0.10 -6.21 26.22
CA LEU A 166 -0.15 -4.79 26.47
C LEU A 166 -1.25 -4.20 25.58
N ASN A 167 -1.92 -5.02 24.76
CA ASN A 167 -2.90 -4.59 23.77
C ASN A 167 -2.39 -3.42 22.89
N HIS A 168 -1.15 -3.47 22.43
CA HIS A 168 -0.56 -2.42 21.61
C HIS A 168 -0.97 -2.59 20.12
N PRO A 169 -1.19 -1.50 19.36
CA PRO A 169 -1.50 -1.56 17.92
C PRO A 169 -0.53 -2.43 17.11
N ALA A 170 0.75 -2.38 17.46
CA ALA A 170 1.79 -3.23 16.88
C ALA A 170 1.89 -4.67 17.43
N GLY A 171 0.85 -5.19 18.10
CA GLY A 171 0.84 -6.54 18.66
C GLY A 171 0.77 -7.63 17.58
N GLY A 172 0.08 -7.36 16.47
CA GLY A 172 -0.08 -8.29 15.34
C GLY A 172 0.98 -8.16 14.24
N THR A 173 1.76 -7.07 14.23
CA THR A 173 2.72 -6.80 13.14
C THR A 173 4.08 -7.46 13.37
N VAL A 174 4.73 -7.79 12.26
CA VAL A 174 6.14 -8.25 12.25
C VAL A 174 7.12 -7.07 12.34
N GLY A 175 6.68 -5.85 12.02
CA GLY A 175 7.51 -4.66 11.94
C GLY A 175 8.00 -4.37 10.52
N MET A 176 8.46 -3.15 10.31
CA MET A 176 9.01 -2.61 9.07
C MET A 176 10.42 -3.15 8.84
N LYS A 177 10.61 -3.84 7.71
CA LYS A 177 11.94 -4.27 7.25
C LYS A 177 12.78 -3.11 6.71
N THR A 178 12.15 -2.20 5.98
CA THR A 178 12.77 -1.02 5.40
C THR A 178 12.28 0.19 6.19
N ILE A 179 13.22 0.86 6.89
CA ILE A 179 12.95 2.01 7.76
C ILE A 179 13.24 3.33 7.04
N GLN A 180 13.54 3.27 5.76
CA GLN A 180 13.70 4.41 4.88
C GLN A 180 12.36 4.86 4.34
N SER A 181 12.14 6.17 4.24
CA SER A 181 10.96 6.76 3.62
C SER A 181 11.33 7.98 2.80
N LYS A 182 10.55 8.26 1.75
CA LYS A 182 10.53 9.56 1.12
C LYS A 182 9.94 10.59 2.09
N LEU A 183 10.45 11.82 2.06
CA LEU A 183 10.04 12.85 3.02
C LEU A 183 8.58 13.27 2.78
N GLU A 184 8.12 13.24 1.53
CA GLU A 184 6.74 13.48 1.15
C GLU A 184 5.77 12.53 1.88
N MET A 185 6.15 11.25 1.98
CA MET A 185 5.36 10.27 2.72
C MET A 185 5.38 10.52 4.22
N ILE A 186 6.51 10.98 4.80
CA ILE A 186 6.58 11.35 6.21
C ILE A 186 5.64 12.52 6.50
N VAL A 187 5.67 13.56 5.67
CA VAL A 187 4.80 14.74 5.82
C VAL A 187 3.33 14.37 5.66
N LEU A 188 2.98 13.57 4.65
CA LEU A 188 1.62 13.05 4.48
C LEU A 188 1.15 12.26 5.71
N LEU A 189 1.95 11.31 6.21
CA LEU A 189 1.58 10.48 7.36
C LEU A 189 1.44 11.32 8.64
N ASN A 190 2.30 12.32 8.83
CA ASN A 190 2.17 13.29 9.90
C ASN A 190 0.88 14.12 9.79
N GLU A 191 0.54 14.59 8.58
CA GLU A 191 -0.71 15.31 8.32
C GLU A 191 -1.93 14.45 8.65
N ILE A 192 -1.92 13.17 8.26
CA ILE A 192 -2.99 12.23 8.60
C ILE A 192 -3.11 12.08 10.13
N CYS A 193 -1.99 11.91 10.85
CA CYS A 193 -1.99 11.88 12.32
C CYS A 193 -2.58 13.15 12.94
N ASP A 194 -2.22 14.33 12.42
CA ASP A 194 -2.73 15.61 12.91
C ASP A 194 -4.23 15.75 12.68
N ARG A 195 -4.71 15.38 11.48
CA ARG A 195 -6.14 15.41 11.16
C ARG A 195 -6.93 14.43 12.02
N VAL A 196 -6.42 13.22 12.21
CA VAL A 196 -7.04 12.22 13.09
C VAL A 196 -7.09 12.74 14.53
N GLY A 197 -5.97 13.25 15.03
CA GLY A 197 -5.89 13.77 16.40
C GLY A 197 -6.81 14.96 16.64
N LYS A 198 -6.93 15.86 15.65
CA LYS A 198 -7.87 17.00 15.70
C LYS A 198 -9.32 16.55 15.84
N VAL A 199 -9.75 15.55 15.05
CA VAL A 199 -11.13 15.03 15.13
C VAL A 199 -11.34 14.20 16.40
N TYR A 200 -10.33 13.44 16.82
CA TYR A 200 -10.41 12.60 18.01
C TYR A 200 -10.30 13.40 19.32
N GLY A 201 -9.82 14.64 19.27
CA GLY A 201 -9.70 15.55 20.42
C GLY A 201 -8.42 15.36 21.24
N LYS A 202 -7.44 14.60 20.76
CA LYS A 202 -6.11 14.43 21.36
C LYS A 202 -5.10 13.96 20.32
N GLU A 203 -3.81 14.13 20.60
CA GLU A 203 -2.75 13.62 19.71
C GLU A 203 -2.87 12.10 19.51
N VAL A 204 -2.72 11.67 18.25
CA VAL A 204 -2.79 10.26 17.84
C VAL A 204 -1.57 9.92 17.01
N SER A 205 -0.81 8.93 17.48
CA SER A 205 0.24 8.30 16.70
C SER A 205 -0.31 7.05 16.03
N LEU A 206 -0.48 7.11 14.71
CA LEU A 206 -0.96 5.96 13.94
C LEU A 206 0.14 4.91 13.81
N GLN A 207 -0.22 3.64 13.93
CA GLN A 207 0.73 2.56 13.71
C GLN A 207 0.91 2.28 12.22
N ILE A 208 2.11 2.54 11.70
CA ILE A 208 2.52 2.27 10.32
C ILE A 208 3.28 0.94 10.29
N ASN A 209 2.82 0.04 9.43
CA ASN A 209 3.34 -1.33 9.32
C ASN A 209 4.37 -1.48 8.20
N SER A 210 4.30 -0.63 7.16
CA SER A 210 5.20 -0.62 6.01
C SER A 210 5.11 0.71 5.29
N ILE A 211 6.19 1.14 4.64
CA ILE A 211 6.19 2.26 3.67
C ILE A 211 6.85 1.80 2.39
N ILE A 212 8.15 1.52 2.42
CA ILE A 212 8.86 0.98 1.26
C ILE A 212 8.95 -0.54 1.37
N ARG A 213 8.61 -1.24 0.28
CA ARG A 213 8.93 -2.67 0.11
C ARG A 213 9.54 -2.86 -1.28
N THR A 214 10.71 -3.48 -1.32
CA THR A 214 11.36 -3.80 -2.59
C THR A 214 10.58 -4.88 -3.35
N ILE A 215 10.77 -4.98 -4.67
CA ILE A 215 10.16 -6.06 -5.47
C ILE A 215 10.58 -7.43 -4.93
N GLU A 216 11.85 -7.60 -4.54
CA GLU A 216 12.33 -8.83 -3.90
C GLU A 216 11.59 -9.14 -2.59
N HIS A 217 11.36 -8.13 -1.75
CA HIS A 217 10.62 -8.30 -0.50
C HIS A 217 9.16 -8.67 -0.77
N GLN A 218 8.50 -8.03 -1.74
CA GLN A 218 7.14 -8.38 -2.13
C GLN A 218 7.05 -9.83 -2.62
N LYS A 219 7.96 -10.25 -3.50
CA LYS A 219 8.04 -11.66 -3.94
C LYS A 219 8.21 -12.59 -2.74
N HIS A 220 9.11 -12.26 -1.81
CA HIS A 220 9.31 -13.09 -0.61
C HIS A 220 8.03 -13.20 0.24
N LEU A 221 7.33 -12.10 0.50
CA LEU A 221 6.06 -12.10 1.23
C LEU A 221 4.98 -12.92 0.51
N ALA A 222 4.90 -12.82 -0.82
CA ALA A 222 3.98 -13.60 -1.63
C ALA A 222 4.22 -15.12 -1.48
N HIS A 223 5.49 -15.55 -1.51
CA HIS A 223 5.88 -16.95 -1.26
C HIS A 223 5.55 -17.41 0.18
N LEU A 224 5.56 -16.50 1.15
CA LEU A 224 5.15 -16.81 2.53
C LEU A 224 3.63 -16.93 2.68
N GLY A 225 2.84 -16.51 1.68
CA GLY A 225 1.38 -16.59 1.64
C GLY A 225 0.67 -15.27 1.97
N TYR A 226 1.38 -14.14 1.92
CA TYR A 226 0.79 -12.81 2.03
C TYR A 226 0.33 -12.30 0.65
N TRP A 227 -0.71 -11.46 0.62
CA TRP A 227 -1.15 -10.77 -0.60
C TRP A 227 -0.23 -9.60 -0.91
N ALA A 228 0.95 -9.93 -1.42
CA ALA A 228 2.04 -9.01 -1.71
C ALA A 228 2.36 -9.02 -3.21
N PRO A 229 1.51 -8.42 -4.06
CA PRO A 229 1.71 -8.44 -5.49
C PRO A 229 3.06 -7.76 -5.86
N PRO A 230 3.85 -8.36 -6.78
CA PRO A 230 5.19 -7.85 -7.11
C PRO A 230 5.22 -6.40 -7.60
N ASN A 231 4.13 -5.95 -8.24
CA ASN A 231 4.00 -4.60 -8.82
C ASN A 231 3.33 -3.60 -7.87
N SER A 232 3.24 -3.90 -6.58
CA SER A 232 2.71 -2.97 -5.56
C SER A 232 3.47 -1.63 -5.54
N SER A 233 2.73 -0.55 -5.30
CA SER A 233 3.21 0.82 -5.14
C SER A 233 4.19 1.02 -3.98
N HIS A 234 4.27 0.10 -3.01
CA HIS A 234 5.34 0.13 -2.00
C HIS A 234 6.75 0.14 -2.62
N SER A 235 6.91 -0.43 -3.82
CA SER A 235 8.19 -0.42 -4.54
C SER A 235 8.57 0.93 -5.12
N THR A 236 7.65 1.90 -5.21
CA THR A 236 7.97 3.28 -5.65
C THR A 236 8.31 4.18 -4.47
N GLY A 237 7.98 3.74 -3.25
CA GLY A 237 8.15 4.46 -2.00
C GLY A 237 7.12 5.55 -1.73
N TYR A 238 5.99 5.50 -2.43
CA TYR A 238 4.86 6.42 -2.25
C TYR A 238 3.59 5.73 -1.70
N ALA A 239 3.77 4.58 -1.05
CA ALA A 239 2.69 3.85 -0.40
C ALA A 239 3.01 3.56 1.07
N ALA A 240 1.99 3.28 1.86
CA ALA A 240 2.13 2.90 3.25
C ALA A 240 0.99 1.99 3.70
N ASP A 241 1.26 1.16 4.70
CA ASP A 241 0.22 0.38 5.37
C ASP A 241 0.00 0.92 6.76
N ILE A 242 -1.23 1.29 7.04
CA ILE A 242 -1.68 1.72 8.36
C ILE A 242 -2.36 0.52 9.01
N GLU A 243 -1.97 0.20 10.25
CA GLU A 243 -2.66 -0.81 11.06
C GLU A 243 -4.17 -0.53 11.06
N ARG A 244 -4.98 -1.56 10.82
CA ARG A 244 -6.44 -1.42 10.77
C ARG A 244 -7.10 -2.34 11.78
N ARG A 245 -6.73 -3.62 11.75
CA ARG A 245 -7.42 -4.67 12.51
C ARG A 245 -7.43 -4.36 13.99
N TRP A 246 -6.30 -3.92 14.54
CA TRP A 246 -6.23 -3.57 15.95
C TRP A 246 -7.20 -2.44 16.32
N TYR A 247 -7.30 -1.37 15.52
CA TYR A 247 -8.23 -0.27 15.80
C TYR A 247 -9.68 -0.74 15.67
N TYR A 248 -9.99 -1.58 14.68
CA TYR A 248 -11.32 -2.16 14.52
C TYR A 248 -11.75 -2.91 15.79
N ASP A 249 -10.87 -3.77 16.31
CA ASP A 249 -11.15 -4.66 17.44
C ASP A 249 -11.09 -3.94 18.81
N ASN A 250 -10.22 -2.92 18.96
CA ASN A 250 -9.87 -2.36 20.28
C ASN A 250 -10.23 -0.88 20.46
N ASN A 251 -10.41 -0.12 19.38
CA ASN A 251 -10.73 1.31 19.47
C ASN A 251 -11.64 1.73 18.31
N ARG A 252 -12.89 1.27 18.38
CA ARG A 252 -13.89 1.50 17.33
C ARG A 252 -14.11 2.99 16.98
N PRO A 253 -14.16 3.93 17.95
CA PRO A 253 -14.27 5.34 17.62
C PRO A 253 -13.09 5.85 16.78
N LEU A 254 -11.86 5.49 17.16
CA LEU A 254 -10.67 5.89 16.41
C LEU A 254 -10.62 5.23 15.03
N PHE A 255 -10.99 3.96 14.92
CA PHE A 255 -11.14 3.27 13.63
C PHE A 255 -12.06 4.04 12.68
N THR A 256 -13.24 4.46 13.15
CA THR A 256 -14.20 5.20 12.33
C THR A 256 -13.63 6.55 11.87
N ILE A 257 -12.94 7.28 12.75
CA ILE A 257 -12.31 8.56 12.42
C ILE A 257 -11.20 8.38 11.37
N ILE A 258 -10.33 7.38 11.54
CA ILE A 258 -9.28 7.07 10.56
C ILE A 258 -9.91 6.76 9.20
N ALA A 259 -10.90 5.86 9.17
CA ALA A 259 -11.59 5.48 7.95
C ALA A 259 -12.21 6.69 7.23
N GLN A 260 -12.89 7.58 7.95
CA GLN A 260 -13.49 8.80 7.39
C GLN A 260 -12.44 9.75 6.81
N ILE A 261 -11.31 9.93 7.49
CA ILE A 261 -10.23 10.80 7.01
C ILE A 261 -9.58 10.21 5.77
N LEU A 262 -9.30 8.90 5.75
CA LEU A 262 -8.76 8.23 4.57
C LEU A 262 -9.73 8.28 3.39
N GLN A 263 -11.03 8.07 3.63
CA GLN A 263 -12.07 8.21 2.61
C GLN A 263 -12.14 9.63 2.03
N ASP A 264 -11.89 10.65 2.84
CA ASP A 264 -11.85 12.04 2.39
C ASP A 264 -10.58 12.36 1.57
N TYR A 265 -9.43 11.74 1.85
CA TYR A 265 -8.29 11.80 0.92
C TYR A 265 -8.59 11.07 -0.39
N GLU A 266 -9.26 9.93 -0.28
CA GLU A 266 -9.62 9.08 -1.41
C GLU A 266 -10.59 9.77 -2.38
N SER A 267 -11.63 10.41 -1.85
CA SER A 267 -12.67 11.11 -2.63
C SER A 267 -12.12 12.31 -3.42
N ARG A 268 -11.00 12.87 -2.95
CA ARG A 268 -10.26 13.97 -3.60
C ARG A 268 -9.14 13.48 -4.52
N LEU A 269 -9.01 12.17 -4.72
CA LEU A 269 -7.90 11.52 -5.43
C LEU A 269 -6.51 11.95 -4.94
N ILE A 270 -6.37 12.28 -3.65
CA ILE A 270 -5.05 12.51 -3.06
C ILE A 270 -4.40 11.17 -2.76
N LEU A 271 -5.19 10.20 -2.27
CA LEU A 271 -4.75 8.83 -1.99
C LEU A 271 -5.59 7.82 -2.77
N ASN A 272 -4.97 6.72 -3.17
CA ASN A 272 -5.68 5.45 -3.27
C ASN A 272 -5.71 4.80 -1.90
N VAL A 273 -6.87 4.32 -1.46
CA VAL A 273 -7.02 3.66 -0.16
C VAL A 273 -7.64 2.29 -0.41
N ILE A 274 -6.94 1.24 0.00
CA ILE A 274 -7.37 -0.15 -0.16
C ILE A 274 -7.52 -0.75 1.23
N ASP A 275 -8.73 -1.25 1.53
CA ASP A 275 -8.98 -2.02 2.75
C ASP A 275 -8.57 -3.48 2.54
N GLU A 276 -7.37 -3.83 3.00
CA GLU A 276 -6.82 -5.20 2.97
C GLU A 276 -7.20 -6.02 4.22
N ASP A 277 -8.26 -5.63 4.94
CA ASP A 277 -8.76 -6.14 6.22
C ASP A 277 -7.79 -5.95 7.40
N ARG A 278 -6.52 -6.34 7.25
CA ARG A 278 -5.52 -6.19 8.31
C ARG A 278 -4.94 -4.79 8.40
N VAL A 279 -4.79 -4.15 7.25
CA VAL A 279 -4.24 -2.82 7.10
C VAL A 279 -5.11 -2.02 6.14
N TRP A 280 -5.06 -0.69 6.28
CA TRP A 280 -5.36 0.19 5.17
C TRP A 280 -4.08 0.40 4.39
N HIS A 281 -4.04 -0.10 3.17
CA HIS A 281 -3.01 0.27 2.22
C HIS A 281 -3.36 1.64 1.65
N ILE A 282 -2.40 2.57 1.66
CA ILE A 282 -2.56 3.89 1.07
C ILE A 282 -1.45 4.13 0.05
N CYS A 283 -1.79 4.81 -1.04
CA CYS A 283 -0.83 5.20 -2.07
C CYS A 283 -1.06 6.65 -2.48
N LEU A 284 -0.03 7.49 -2.39
CA LEU A 284 -0.08 8.91 -2.77
C LEU A 284 -0.26 9.05 -4.28
N ASN A 285 -1.18 9.92 -4.72
CA ASN A 285 -1.27 10.27 -6.13
C ASN A 285 -0.04 11.11 -6.55
N PRO A 286 0.66 10.75 -7.64
CA PRO A 286 1.78 11.51 -8.18
C PRO A 286 1.56 13.02 -8.35
N GLU A 287 0.33 13.45 -8.66
CA GLU A 287 -0.02 14.88 -8.82
C GLU A 287 0.17 15.68 -7.52
N TRP A 288 0.14 15.02 -6.37
CA TRP A 288 0.30 15.64 -5.05
C TRP A 288 1.72 15.57 -4.48
N ILE A 289 2.65 14.89 -5.17
CA ILE A 289 4.05 14.81 -4.71
C ILE A 289 4.67 16.21 -4.63
N GLU A 290 4.50 17.05 -5.64
CA GLU A 290 5.08 18.41 -5.64
C GLU A 290 4.50 19.28 -4.53
N PHE A 291 3.22 19.10 -4.19
CA PHE A 291 2.58 19.78 -3.06
C PHE A 291 3.30 19.43 -1.76
N TYR A 292 3.50 18.14 -1.46
CA TYR A 292 4.21 17.71 -0.26
C TYR A 292 5.69 18.13 -0.26
N GLN A 293 6.35 18.17 -1.43
CA GLN A 293 7.70 18.72 -1.57
C GLN A 293 7.80 20.21 -1.25
N LYS A 294 6.75 20.99 -1.53
CA LYS A 294 6.71 22.43 -1.20
C LYS A 294 6.52 22.66 0.29
N LEU A 295 5.68 21.86 0.95
CA LEU A 295 5.51 21.91 2.42
C LEU A 295 6.81 21.62 3.19
N ILE A 296 7.73 20.88 2.58
CA ILE A 296 9.06 20.60 3.13
C ILE A 296 10.02 21.81 3.04
N LYS A 297 9.74 22.76 2.15
CA LYS A 297 10.64 23.92 1.94
C LYS A 297 10.15 25.17 2.67
N SER A 298 8.92 25.17 3.16
CA SER A 298 8.28 26.25 3.93
C SER A 298 8.53 26.10 5.42
#